data_AF-A0A3S1AKX4-F1
#
_entry.id   AF-A0A3S1AKX4-F1
#
_cell.length_a   1.000
_cell.length_b   1.000
_cell.length_c   1.000
_cell.angle_alpha   90.00
_cell.angle_beta   90.00
_cell.angle_gamma   90.00
#
_symmetry.space_group_name_H-M   'P 1'
#
loop_
_entity.id
_entity.type
_entity.pdbx_description
1 polymer ?
#
loop_
_entity_poly.entity_id
_entity_poly.type
_entity_poly.pdbx_seq_one_letter_code
_entity_poly.pdbx_strand_id
1 'polypeptide(L)'
;MTVIPNFPEQLLDEHKRWHHARHSVDTNNPPSGYGQDFLTFHRNFVAKVLDWYRQQGLDPRLVEPWPSVPEPIRRASCYDQNAEWRILNQPETFRSSDELGRFIEGSGIHGCIHQEAAALYGDDEINDFDLAPRNTVFYNIHGMINNWWRNWEGLGRFEEGMPYWSGRFFAEENEVLRYDSQGNHWWLGRADGKDRAGSLEWGAVGDSSAFGKIEDGRPFRIWDTDGDGRLEIVFYQPKNGEWWEGSVRTGRLEWNRIAVERVGEPLQREDSLKANRLRKRKASR
;
A
#
# COMPACT_ATOMS: atom_id res chain seq x y z
N MET A 1 -16.62 -7.18 -15.90
CA MET A 1 -17.67 -6.20 -15.55
C MET A 1 -17.18 -5.47 -14.33
N THR A 2 -17.12 -4.14 -14.40
CA THR A 2 -16.63 -3.26 -13.33
C THR A 2 -17.75 -2.93 -12.33
N VAL A 3 -19.01 -2.90 -12.75
CA VAL A 3 -20.15 -2.66 -11.85
C VAL A 3 -20.53 -3.92 -11.07
N ILE A 4 -20.66 -3.77 -9.74
CA ILE A 4 -21.03 -4.81 -8.79
C ILE A 4 -22.56 -4.98 -8.79
N PRO A 5 -23.09 -6.17 -9.08
CA PRO A 5 -24.53 -6.41 -9.11
C PRO A 5 -25.13 -6.35 -7.69
N ASN A 6 -26.35 -5.81 -7.59
CA ASN A 6 -27.14 -5.75 -6.35
C ASN A 6 -26.42 -5.02 -5.19
N PHE A 7 -25.61 -4.01 -5.50
CA PHE A 7 -24.89 -3.23 -4.49
C PHE A 7 -25.84 -2.66 -3.42
N PRO A 8 -25.54 -2.78 -2.11
CA PRO A 8 -26.47 -2.33 -1.07
C PRO A 8 -26.57 -0.80 -1.01
N GLU A 9 -27.78 -0.26 -1.20
CA GLU A 9 -28.02 1.19 -1.15
C GLU A 9 -27.58 1.80 0.19
N GLN A 10 -27.74 1.08 1.30
CA GLN A 10 -27.31 1.56 2.62
C GLN A 10 -25.80 1.82 2.72
N LEU A 11 -24.98 0.96 2.10
CA LEU A 11 -23.52 1.13 2.05
C LEU A 11 -23.19 2.29 1.11
N LEU A 12 -23.87 2.38 -0.03
CA LEU A 12 -23.67 3.49 -0.93
C LEU A 12 -23.99 4.84 -0.27
N ASP A 13 -25.10 4.93 0.45
CA ASP A 13 -25.48 6.12 1.19
C ASP A 13 -24.53 6.46 2.34
N GLU A 14 -23.87 5.46 2.94
CA GLU A 14 -22.81 5.69 3.93
C GLU A 14 -21.63 6.45 3.30
N HIS A 15 -21.17 6.00 2.13
CA HIS A 15 -20.12 6.65 1.37
C HIS A 15 -20.49 8.08 0.95
N LYS A 16 -21.69 8.24 0.34
CA LYS A 16 -22.23 9.55 -0.01
C LYS A 16 -22.20 10.49 1.18
N ARG A 17 -22.80 10.11 2.31
CA ARG A 17 -22.86 10.97 3.50
C ARG A 17 -21.49 11.41 3.99
N TRP A 18 -20.48 10.55 3.93
CA TRP A 18 -19.13 10.90 4.35
C TRP A 18 -18.49 11.95 3.42
N HIS A 19 -18.56 11.77 2.10
CA HIS A 19 -18.04 12.72 1.12
C HIS A 19 -18.81 14.04 1.12
N HIS A 20 -20.14 13.99 1.14
CA HIS A 20 -20.99 15.19 1.23
C HIS A 20 -20.71 15.99 2.51
N ALA A 21 -20.48 15.34 3.66
CA ALA A 21 -20.10 16.06 4.88
C ALA A 21 -18.73 16.77 4.79
N ARG A 22 -17.92 16.47 3.77
CA ARG A 22 -16.57 17.00 3.53
C ARG A 22 -16.43 17.71 2.18
N HIS A 23 -17.54 18.01 1.51
CA HIS A 23 -17.54 18.61 0.16
C HIS A 23 -16.83 19.96 0.08
N SER A 24 -16.62 20.64 1.22
CA SER A 24 -15.99 21.95 1.33
C SER A 24 -14.48 21.88 1.62
N VAL A 25 -13.94 20.67 1.81
CA VAL A 25 -12.50 20.48 2.04
C VAL A 25 -11.73 20.77 0.74
N ASP A 26 -10.72 21.63 0.84
CA ASP A 26 -9.72 21.78 -0.23
C ASP A 26 -8.80 20.56 -0.22
N THR A 27 -8.99 19.67 -1.19
CA THR A 27 -8.19 18.45 -1.32
C THR A 27 -6.73 18.73 -1.68
N ASN A 28 -6.37 19.91 -2.21
CA ASN A 28 -4.98 20.28 -2.46
C ASN A 28 -4.24 20.70 -1.19
N ASN A 29 -4.97 21.10 -0.16
CA ASN A 29 -4.41 21.46 1.14
C ASN A 29 -5.33 21.00 2.28
N PRO A 30 -5.45 19.68 2.51
CA PRO A 30 -6.43 19.17 3.45
C PRO A 30 -6.11 19.61 4.89
N PRO A 31 -7.13 19.95 5.70
CA PRO A 31 -6.92 20.44 7.07
C PRO A 31 -6.45 19.31 7.99
N SER A 32 -5.80 19.67 9.11
CA SER A 32 -5.38 18.72 10.15
C SER A 32 -6.54 17.82 10.60
N GLY A 33 -6.28 16.53 10.73
CA GLY A 33 -7.28 15.51 11.11
C GLY A 33 -8.00 14.87 9.91
N TYR A 34 -8.04 15.54 8.75
CA TYR A 34 -8.70 15.01 7.56
C TYR A 34 -8.04 13.74 7.04
N GLY A 35 -6.70 13.66 7.05
CA GLY A 35 -5.99 12.51 6.48
C GLY A 35 -6.27 11.22 7.24
N GLN A 36 -6.29 11.29 8.57
CA GLN A 36 -6.61 10.14 9.40
C GLN A 36 -8.07 9.73 9.23
N ASP A 37 -8.99 10.69 9.16
CA ASP A 37 -10.41 10.47 8.93
C ASP A 37 -10.68 9.83 7.56
N PHE A 38 -10.05 10.34 6.50
CA PHE A 38 -10.05 9.76 5.15
C PHE A 38 -9.60 8.29 5.18
N LEU A 39 -8.41 8.02 5.70
CA LEU A 39 -7.84 6.68 5.74
C LEU A 39 -8.72 5.71 6.56
N THR A 40 -9.17 6.15 7.74
CA THR A 40 -9.99 5.34 8.64
C THR A 40 -11.36 5.02 8.04
N PHE A 41 -12.02 6.01 7.44
CA PHE A 41 -13.31 5.81 6.81
C PHE A 41 -13.22 4.79 5.68
N HIS A 42 -12.29 4.98 4.73
CA HIS A 42 -12.18 4.11 3.57
C HIS A 42 -11.76 2.68 3.95
N ARG A 43 -10.84 2.51 4.92
CA ARG A 43 -10.49 1.18 5.47
C ARG A 43 -11.73 0.45 5.99
N ASN A 44 -12.52 1.11 6.84
CA ASN A 44 -13.71 0.51 7.46
C ASN A 44 -14.82 0.27 6.44
N PHE A 45 -15.03 1.20 5.52
CA PHE A 45 -16.03 1.10 4.47
C PHE A 45 -15.72 -0.06 3.52
N VAL A 46 -14.49 -0.15 3.02
CA VAL A 46 -14.02 -1.26 2.17
C VAL A 46 -14.19 -2.59 2.90
N ALA A 47 -13.80 -2.70 4.18
CA ALA A 47 -13.97 -3.93 4.95
C ALA A 47 -15.44 -4.39 5.00
N LYS A 48 -16.38 -3.49 5.33
CA LYS A 48 -17.82 -3.79 5.36
C LYS A 48 -18.35 -4.27 4.02
N VAL A 49 -17.95 -3.61 2.93
CA VAL A 49 -18.44 -4.01 1.60
C VAL A 49 -17.84 -5.34 1.19
N LEU A 50 -16.55 -5.58 1.43
CA LEU A 50 -15.92 -6.86 1.11
C LEU A 50 -16.51 -8.03 1.91
N ASP A 51 -16.94 -7.80 3.16
CA ASP A 51 -17.69 -8.79 3.94
C ASP A 51 -19.02 -9.16 3.27
N TRP A 52 -19.80 -8.16 2.85
CA TRP A 52 -21.03 -8.39 2.09
C TRP A 52 -20.76 -9.06 0.73
N TYR A 53 -19.76 -8.59 -0.01
CA TYR A 53 -19.39 -9.07 -1.34
C TYR A 53 -19.07 -10.57 -1.33
N ARG A 54 -18.31 -11.02 -0.32
CA ARG A 54 -18.02 -12.45 -0.09
C ARG A 54 -19.27 -13.27 0.19
N GLN A 55 -20.22 -12.73 0.96
CA GLN A 55 -21.49 -13.42 1.25
C GLN A 55 -22.37 -13.59 0.00
N GLN A 56 -22.22 -12.71 -1.00
CA GLN A 56 -22.94 -12.84 -2.28
C GLN A 56 -22.32 -13.90 -3.22
N GLY A 57 -21.18 -14.50 -2.87
CA GLY A 57 -20.48 -15.47 -3.73
C GLY A 57 -19.91 -14.85 -5.01
N LEU A 58 -19.66 -13.54 -5.00
CA LEU A 58 -19.05 -12.82 -6.12
C LEU A 58 -17.53 -13.11 -6.19
N ASP A 59 -16.93 -12.94 -7.36
CA ASP A 59 -15.53 -13.29 -7.62
C ASP A 59 -14.56 -12.35 -6.88
N PRO A 60 -13.86 -12.80 -5.81
CA PRO A 60 -13.02 -11.94 -5.00
C PRO A 60 -11.84 -11.34 -5.78
N ARG A 61 -11.42 -11.97 -6.88
CA ARG A 61 -10.29 -11.52 -7.71
C ARG A 61 -10.53 -10.17 -8.38
N LEU A 62 -11.81 -9.77 -8.52
CA LEU A 62 -12.15 -8.49 -9.13
C LEU A 62 -11.92 -7.32 -8.18
N VAL A 63 -11.89 -7.56 -6.86
CA VAL A 63 -11.79 -6.53 -5.81
C VAL A 63 -10.49 -6.61 -5.01
N GLU A 64 -9.53 -7.42 -5.46
CA GLU A 64 -8.20 -7.53 -4.86
C GLU A 64 -7.46 -6.17 -4.92
N PRO A 65 -6.79 -5.74 -3.84
CA PRO A 65 -5.97 -4.53 -3.88
C PRO A 65 -4.99 -4.56 -5.05
N TRP A 66 -4.82 -3.43 -5.76
CA TRP A 66 -3.71 -3.36 -6.70
C TRP A 66 -2.38 -3.42 -5.94
N PRO A 67 -1.41 -4.27 -6.36
CA PRO A 67 -0.11 -4.35 -5.71
C PRO A 67 0.73 -3.09 -5.97
N SER A 68 0.44 -2.37 -7.06
CA SER A 68 1.05 -1.10 -7.43
C SER A 68 0.12 -0.33 -8.37
N VAL A 69 0.36 0.96 -8.55
CA VAL A 69 -0.42 1.76 -9.51
C VAL A 69 -0.20 1.22 -10.93
N PRO A 70 -1.26 0.92 -11.70
CA PRO A 70 -1.14 0.47 -13.08
C PRO A 70 -0.26 1.40 -13.92
N GLU A 71 0.66 0.83 -14.69
CA GLU A 71 1.64 1.59 -15.46
C GLU A 71 1.03 2.65 -16.41
N PRO A 72 -0.12 2.43 -17.08
CA PRO A 72 -0.78 3.48 -17.85
C PRO A 72 -1.17 4.70 -17.00
N ILE A 73 -1.66 4.48 -15.78
CA ILE A 73 -2.02 5.54 -14.82
C ILE A 73 -0.75 6.24 -14.30
N ARG A 74 0.29 5.46 -13.96
CA ARG A 74 1.57 5.99 -13.48
C ARG A 74 2.28 6.89 -14.50
N ARG A 75 2.01 6.69 -15.79
CA ARG A 75 2.52 7.51 -16.91
C ARG A 75 1.66 8.74 -17.24
N ALA A 76 0.49 8.86 -16.64
CA ALA A 76 -0.39 10.00 -16.88
C ALA A 76 0.26 11.30 -16.41
N SER A 77 -0.05 12.40 -17.09
CA SER A 77 0.55 13.70 -16.78
C SER A 77 0.19 14.25 -15.41
N CYS A 78 -0.94 13.83 -14.83
CA CYS A 78 -1.35 14.24 -13.48
C CYS A 78 -0.64 13.45 -12.37
N TYR A 79 0.03 12.35 -12.69
CA TYR A 79 0.49 11.40 -11.68
C TYR A 79 1.85 11.82 -11.10
N ASP A 80 1.89 12.13 -9.81
CA ASP A 80 3.13 12.48 -9.12
C ASP A 80 3.90 11.22 -8.68
N GLN A 81 4.85 10.80 -9.53
CA GLN A 81 5.74 9.68 -9.24
C GLN A 81 6.69 9.95 -8.06
N ASN A 82 7.00 11.20 -7.71
CA ASN A 82 7.81 11.52 -6.53
C ASN A 82 6.99 11.32 -5.25
N ALA A 83 5.69 11.66 -5.29
CA ALA A 83 4.78 11.39 -4.18
C ALA A 83 4.63 9.88 -3.94
N GLU A 84 4.40 9.10 -5.01
CA GLU A 84 4.40 7.64 -4.93
C GLU A 84 5.71 7.11 -4.33
N TRP A 85 6.84 7.60 -4.84
CA TRP A 85 8.15 7.17 -4.37
C TRP A 85 8.35 7.46 -2.88
N ARG A 86 7.92 8.62 -2.37
CA ARG A 86 8.00 8.94 -0.94
C ARG A 86 7.11 8.02 -0.10
N ILE A 87 5.87 7.78 -0.53
CA ILE A 87 4.95 6.84 0.15
C ILE A 87 5.57 5.45 0.24
N LEU A 88 6.25 5.01 -0.82
CA LEU A 88 6.77 3.65 -0.89
C LEU A 88 8.17 3.49 -0.26
N ASN A 89 9.07 4.44 -0.45
CA ASN A 89 10.49 4.28 -0.13
C ASN A 89 10.96 5.16 1.03
N GLN A 90 10.14 6.12 1.45
CA GLN A 90 10.38 6.97 2.62
C GLN A 90 9.15 7.10 3.54
N PRO A 91 8.41 6.01 3.83
CA PRO A 91 7.22 6.10 4.67
C PRO A 91 7.53 6.64 6.09
N GLU A 92 8.75 6.47 6.60
CA GLU A 92 9.20 7.01 7.89
C GLU A 92 9.18 8.54 7.94
N THR A 93 9.08 9.22 6.79
CA THR A 93 8.97 10.68 6.72
C THR A 93 7.58 11.20 7.08
N PHE A 94 6.56 10.34 7.23
CA PHE A 94 5.24 10.73 7.73
C PHE A 94 5.16 10.50 9.24
N ARG A 95 4.89 11.56 10.01
CA ARG A 95 4.88 11.51 11.48
C ARG A 95 3.60 10.89 12.05
N SER A 96 2.53 10.88 11.28
CA SER A 96 1.23 10.32 11.67
C SER A 96 0.45 9.81 10.46
N SER A 97 -0.57 8.99 10.71
CA SER A 97 -1.55 8.59 9.69
C SER A 97 -2.27 9.80 9.11
N ASP A 98 -2.48 10.85 9.91
CA ASP A 98 -3.01 12.12 9.40
C ASP A 98 -2.09 12.76 8.37
N GLU A 99 -0.78 12.83 8.64
CA GLU A 99 0.17 13.39 7.67
C GLU A 99 0.24 12.56 6.39
N LEU A 100 0.25 11.23 6.50
CA LEU A 100 0.21 10.33 5.34
C LEU A 100 -1.07 10.53 4.52
N GLY A 101 -2.25 10.50 5.15
CA GLY A 101 -3.54 10.64 4.45
C GLY A 101 -3.68 12.01 3.78
N ARG A 102 -3.29 13.10 4.46
CA ARG A 102 -3.29 14.44 3.86
C ARG A 102 -2.30 14.55 2.70
N PHE A 103 -1.17 13.83 2.74
CA PHE A 103 -0.23 13.81 1.63
C PHE A 103 -0.75 13.03 0.42
N ILE A 104 -1.42 11.89 0.65
CA ILE A 104 -2.07 11.10 -0.42
C ILE A 104 -3.13 11.93 -1.16
N GLU A 105 -3.92 12.73 -0.44
CA GLU A 105 -4.92 13.63 -1.05
C GLU A 105 -4.27 14.88 -1.65
N GLY A 106 -3.45 15.59 -0.86
CA GLY A 106 -2.84 16.87 -1.21
C GLY A 106 -1.78 16.84 -2.30
N SER A 107 -1.17 15.68 -2.56
CA SER A 107 -0.26 15.50 -3.71
C SER A 107 -1.00 15.33 -5.04
N GLY A 108 -2.32 15.12 -5.02
CA GLY A 108 -3.12 14.83 -6.20
C GLY A 108 -2.99 13.40 -6.74
N ILE A 109 -2.15 12.56 -6.12
CA ILE A 109 -1.95 11.17 -6.56
C ILE A 109 -3.25 10.36 -6.49
N HIS A 110 -4.04 10.52 -5.43
CA HIS A 110 -5.33 9.84 -5.27
C HIS A 110 -6.34 10.23 -6.36
N GLY A 111 -6.54 11.53 -6.56
CA GLY A 111 -7.45 12.05 -7.59
C GLY A 111 -7.04 11.64 -9.02
N CYS A 112 -5.73 11.67 -9.32
CA CYS A 112 -5.21 11.23 -10.62
C CYS A 112 -5.45 9.72 -10.85
N ILE A 113 -5.31 8.88 -9.82
CA ILE A 113 -5.60 7.44 -9.93
C ILE A 113 -7.07 7.21 -10.30
N HIS A 114 -8.02 7.91 -9.66
CA HIS A 114 -9.44 7.82 -10.02
C HIS A 114 -9.68 8.25 -11.47
N GLN A 115 -9.20 9.44 -11.84
CA GLN A 115 -9.39 10.02 -13.16
C GLN A 115 -8.89 9.10 -14.27
N GLU A 116 -7.67 8.60 -14.13
CA GLU A 116 -7.02 7.78 -15.15
C GLU A 116 -7.52 6.33 -15.13
N ALA A 117 -7.97 5.83 -13.99
CA ALA A 117 -8.68 4.54 -13.93
C ALA A 117 -10.01 4.60 -14.69
N ALA A 118 -10.77 5.69 -14.54
CA ALA A 118 -12.01 5.90 -15.30
C ALA A 118 -11.75 5.83 -16.81
N ALA A 119 -10.72 6.56 -17.26
CA ALA A 119 -10.32 6.59 -18.66
C ALA A 119 -9.81 5.23 -19.16
N LEU A 120 -9.01 4.53 -18.34
CA LEU A 120 -8.41 3.25 -18.70
C LEU A 120 -9.45 2.13 -18.85
N TYR A 121 -10.44 2.09 -17.95
CA TYR A 121 -11.46 1.05 -17.92
C TYR A 121 -12.77 1.44 -18.60
N GLY A 122 -12.89 2.69 -19.07
CA GLY A 122 -14.08 3.20 -19.74
C GLY A 122 -15.30 3.29 -18.81
N ASP A 123 -15.05 3.68 -17.56
CA ASP A 123 -16.05 3.66 -16.48
C ASP A 123 -16.02 4.96 -15.69
N ASP A 124 -16.90 5.88 -16.05
CA ASP A 124 -16.96 7.21 -15.43
C ASP A 124 -17.47 7.17 -13.97
N GLU A 125 -18.14 6.09 -13.54
CA GLU A 125 -18.70 6.00 -12.18
C GLU A 125 -17.60 6.05 -11.11
N ILE A 126 -16.36 5.64 -11.42
CA ILE A 126 -15.24 5.70 -10.47
C ILE A 126 -14.85 7.14 -10.12
N ASN A 127 -15.20 8.13 -10.95
CA ASN A 127 -14.98 9.56 -10.66
C ASN A 127 -16.15 10.21 -9.89
N ASP A 128 -17.25 9.49 -9.71
CA ASP A 128 -18.44 10.02 -9.04
C ASP A 128 -18.48 9.51 -7.59
N PHE A 129 -18.30 10.41 -6.62
CA PHE A 129 -18.33 10.05 -5.19
C PHE A 129 -19.65 9.40 -4.75
N ASP A 130 -20.74 9.58 -5.50
CA ASP A 130 -22.04 8.99 -5.17
C ASP A 130 -22.24 7.59 -5.75
N LEU A 131 -21.40 7.19 -6.71
CA LEU A 131 -21.52 5.94 -7.47
C LEU A 131 -20.28 5.04 -7.37
N ALA A 132 -19.09 5.61 -7.18
CA ALA A 132 -17.80 4.91 -7.21
C ALA A 132 -17.74 3.60 -6.39
N PRO A 133 -18.35 3.49 -5.19
CA PRO A 133 -18.35 2.23 -4.45
C PRO A 133 -18.98 1.05 -5.19
N ARG A 134 -19.83 1.28 -6.18
CA ARG A 134 -20.44 0.21 -6.98
C ARG A 134 -19.46 -0.41 -7.98
N ASN A 135 -18.27 0.14 -8.10
CA ASN A 135 -17.26 -0.28 -9.05
C ASN A 135 -16.19 -1.16 -8.39
N THR A 136 -15.81 -2.28 -8.99
CA THR A 136 -14.74 -3.14 -8.49
C THR A 136 -13.39 -2.42 -8.40
N VAL A 137 -13.14 -1.46 -9.31
CA VAL A 137 -11.92 -0.64 -9.36
C VAL A 137 -11.75 0.23 -8.11
N PHE A 138 -12.85 0.67 -7.49
CA PHE A 138 -12.82 1.38 -6.21
C PHE A 138 -12.09 0.56 -5.13
N TYR A 139 -12.35 -0.74 -5.07
CA TYR A 139 -11.72 -1.64 -4.09
C TYR A 139 -10.26 -1.91 -4.42
N ASN A 140 -9.91 -1.99 -5.70
CA ASN A 140 -8.52 -2.12 -6.10
C ASN A 140 -7.70 -0.89 -5.66
N ILE A 141 -8.24 0.33 -5.86
CA ILE A 141 -7.60 1.61 -5.48
C ILE A 141 -7.53 1.77 -3.97
N HIS A 142 -8.65 1.68 -3.26
CA HIS A 142 -8.67 1.92 -1.81
C HIS A 142 -8.03 0.78 -1.02
N GLY A 143 -8.02 -0.44 -1.55
CA GLY A 143 -7.21 -1.54 -1.03
C GLY A 143 -5.71 -1.24 -1.12
N MET A 144 -5.23 -0.73 -2.26
CA MET A 144 -3.83 -0.32 -2.44
C MET A 144 -3.44 0.83 -1.50
N ILE A 145 -4.30 1.85 -1.34
CA ILE A 145 -4.07 2.94 -0.37
C ILE A 145 -4.06 2.42 1.06
N ASN A 146 -4.97 1.50 1.40
CA ASN A 146 -4.96 0.85 2.70
C ASN A 146 -3.68 0.06 2.93
N ASN A 147 -3.13 -0.60 1.90
CA ASN A 147 -1.83 -1.23 1.97
C ASN A 147 -0.75 -0.18 2.23
N TRP A 148 -0.68 0.95 1.50
CA TRP A 148 0.27 2.03 1.83
C TRP A 148 0.22 2.46 3.30
N TRP A 149 -0.99 2.58 3.87
CA TRP A 149 -1.13 2.92 5.28
C TRP A 149 -0.69 1.79 6.22
N ARG A 150 -1.06 0.53 5.95
CA ARG A 150 -0.59 -0.64 6.72
C ARG A 150 0.91 -0.77 6.73
N ASN A 151 1.57 -0.39 5.63
CA ASN A 151 3.02 -0.37 5.53
C ASN A 151 3.66 0.68 6.41
N TRP A 152 3.04 1.87 6.47
CA TRP A 152 3.45 2.91 7.39
C TRP A 152 3.22 2.53 8.86
N GLU A 153 2.06 1.93 9.19
CA GLU A 153 1.78 1.35 10.52
C GLU A 153 2.79 0.26 10.87
N GLY A 154 3.10 -0.54 9.84
CA GLY A 154 4.12 -1.55 9.80
C GLY A 154 5.41 -1.04 10.38
N LEU A 155 5.89 0.16 10.07
CA LEU A 155 7.21 0.65 10.52
C LEU A 155 7.45 0.56 12.03
N GLY A 156 6.41 0.63 12.87
CA GLY A 156 6.51 0.72 14.32
C GLY A 156 7.34 1.92 14.79
N ARG A 157 6.91 2.62 15.82
CA ARG A 157 7.62 3.83 16.26
C ARG A 157 8.92 3.47 16.99
N PHE A 158 10.04 3.58 16.28
CA PHE A 158 11.39 3.34 16.78
C PHE A 158 11.68 4.04 18.12
N GLU A 159 11.97 3.25 19.16
CA GLU A 159 12.91 3.68 20.19
C GLU A 159 14.34 3.36 19.73
N GLU A 160 15.32 4.12 20.22
CA GLU A 160 16.74 3.92 19.88
C GLU A 160 17.17 2.50 20.27
N GLY A 161 17.38 1.63 19.27
CA GLY A 161 17.90 0.26 19.45
C GLY A 161 16.88 -0.88 19.42
N MET A 162 15.61 -0.67 19.06
CA MET A 162 14.64 -1.77 18.90
C MET A 162 13.73 -1.58 17.68
N PRO A 163 13.87 -2.40 16.62
CA PRO A 163 12.91 -2.43 15.54
C PRO A 163 11.73 -3.35 15.90
N TYR A 164 10.56 -2.74 16.06
CA TYR A 164 9.30 -3.45 16.09
C TYR A 164 8.40 -2.91 14.98
N TRP A 165 7.47 -3.73 14.53
CA TRP A 165 6.55 -3.44 13.45
C TRP A 165 5.15 -3.87 13.85
N SER A 166 4.12 -3.08 13.54
CA SER A 166 2.74 -3.35 13.96
C SER A 166 1.83 -3.62 12.77
N GLY A 167 0.96 -4.62 12.89
CA GLY A 167 -0.03 -4.96 11.86
C GLY A 167 -0.37 -6.44 11.86
N ARG A 168 -1.06 -6.89 10.81
CA ARG A 168 -1.46 -8.29 10.66
C ARG A 168 -0.34 -9.11 10.04
N PHE A 169 0.44 -9.86 10.82
CA PHE A 169 1.48 -10.74 10.30
C PHE A 169 1.01 -12.19 10.15
N PHE A 170 0.04 -12.60 10.97
CA PHE A 170 -0.47 -13.97 11.01
C PHE A 170 -2.00 -14.03 11.09
N ALA A 171 -2.60 -13.67 12.23
CA ALA A 171 -4.02 -13.92 12.49
C ALA A 171 -4.82 -12.64 12.73
N GLU A 172 -4.29 -11.73 13.56
CA GLU A 172 -5.02 -10.57 14.09
C GLU A 172 -4.51 -9.25 13.50
N GLU A 173 -5.34 -8.20 13.45
CA GLU A 173 -4.96 -6.89 12.89
C GLU A 173 -3.94 -6.12 13.75
N ASN A 174 -3.81 -6.45 15.04
CA ASN A 174 -3.05 -5.68 16.02
C ASN A 174 -1.84 -6.45 16.57
N GLU A 175 -1.14 -7.21 15.73
CA GLU A 175 0.06 -7.95 16.16
C GLU A 175 1.31 -7.06 16.10
N VAL A 176 2.35 -7.44 16.84
CA VAL A 176 3.63 -6.73 16.87
C VAL A 176 4.76 -7.68 16.53
N LEU A 177 5.40 -7.49 15.38
CA LEU A 177 6.62 -8.20 15.02
C LEU A 177 7.83 -7.46 15.61
N ARG A 178 8.79 -8.19 16.19
CA ARG A 178 10.03 -7.63 16.74
C ARG A 178 11.22 -8.43 16.24
N TYR A 179 12.27 -7.72 15.84
CA TYR A 179 13.57 -8.32 15.53
C TYR A 179 14.57 -8.08 16.67
N ASP A 180 15.26 -9.14 17.06
CA ASP A 180 16.36 -9.14 18.02
C ASP A 180 17.69 -9.29 17.26
N SER A 181 18.42 -8.19 17.15
CA SER A 181 19.69 -8.13 16.40
C SER A 181 20.87 -8.84 17.08
N GLN A 182 20.74 -9.26 18.35
CA GLN A 182 21.76 -10.05 19.02
C GLN A 182 21.77 -11.50 18.52
N GLY A 183 20.58 -12.09 18.34
CA GLY A 183 20.42 -13.47 17.88
C GLY A 183 19.89 -13.62 16.45
N ASN A 184 19.57 -12.53 15.76
CA ASN A 184 18.79 -12.51 14.53
C ASN A 184 17.41 -13.19 14.67
N HIS A 185 16.81 -13.12 15.87
CA HIS A 185 15.54 -13.77 16.16
C HIS A 185 14.36 -12.85 15.92
N TRP A 186 13.24 -13.44 15.56
CA TRP A 186 11.99 -12.75 15.33
C TRP A 186 10.94 -13.24 16.32
N TRP A 187 10.20 -12.28 16.87
CA TRP A 187 9.17 -12.49 17.86
C TRP A 187 7.88 -11.84 17.39
N LEU A 188 6.76 -12.50 17.64
CA LEU A 188 5.43 -11.96 17.39
C LEU A 188 4.70 -11.81 18.72
N GLY A 189 4.37 -10.57 19.05
CA GLY A 189 3.50 -10.18 20.14
C GLY A 189 2.05 -10.15 19.68
N ARG A 190 1.15 -10.76 20.45
CA ARG A 190 -0.31 -10.68 20.23
C ARG A 190 -0.99 -10.21 21.50
N ALA A 191 -2.12 -9.53 21.38
CA ALA A 191 -2.83 -9.03 22.55
C ALA A 191 -3.30 -10.19 23.44
N ASP A 192 -3.02 -10.12 24.74
CA ASP A 192 -3.61 -11.07 25.68
C ASP A 192 -5.10 -10.74 25.87
N GLY A 193 -5.97 -11.57 25.27
CA GLY A 193 -7.42 -11.42 25.36
C GLY A 193 -8.00 -11.50 26.78
N LYS A 194 -7.18 -11.81 27.80
CA LYS A 194 -7.58 -11.85 29.20
C LYS A 194 -7.27 -10.57 29.97
N ASP A 195 -6.42 -9.70 29.43
CA ASP A 195 -5.87 -8.58 30.18
C ASP A 195 -6.31 -7.22 29.60
N ARG A 196 -7.00 -6.42 30.43
CA ARG A 196 -7.51 -5.09 30.02
C ARG A 196 -6.41 -4.02 29.99
N ALA A 197 -5.20 -4.36 30.43
CA ALA A 197 -4.06 -3.45 30.49
C ALA A 197 -3.27 -3.37 29.17
N GLY A 198 -3.65 -4.12 28.12
CA GLY A 198 -2.97 -4.08 26.82
C GLY A 198 -1.61 -4.81 26.82
N SER A 199 -1.48 -5.89 27.59
CA SER A 199 -0.29 -6.74 27.58
C SER A 199 -0.20 -7.58 26.31
N LEU A 200 1.03 -7.81 25.85
CA LEU A 200 1.33 -8.65 24.69
C LEU A 200 1.89 -10.00 25.15
N GLU A 201 1.31 -11.09 24.64
CA GLU A 201 1.92 -12.41 24.70
C GLU A 201 2.92 -12.55 23.55
N TRP A 202 4.18 -12.79 23.88
CA TRP A 202 5.27 -12.90 22.90
C TRP A 202 5.62 -14.36 22.60
N GLY A 203 5.61 -14.72 21.31
CA GLY A 203 6.09 -16.01 20.82
C GLY A 203 7.23 -15.85 19.82
N ALA A 204 8.27 -16.67 19.93
CA ALA A 204 9.31 -16.74 18.92
C ALA A 204 8.72 -17.33 17.63
N VAL A 205 8.90 -16.63 16.50
CA VAL A 205 8.37 -17.05 15.19
C VAL A 205 9.47 -17.54 14.26
N GLY A 206 10.74 -17.20 14.48
CA GLY A 206 11.85 -17.74 13.69
C GLY A 206 13.12 -16.92 13.83
N ASP A 207 14.07 -17.16 12.93
CA ASP A 207 15.33 -16.42 12.85
C ASP A 207 15.73 -16.13 11.41
N SER A 208 16.59 -15.14 11.21
CA SER A 208 17.16 -14.75 9.92
C SER A 208 18.69 -14.93 9.89
N SER A 209 19.24 -15.83 10.71
CA SER A 209 20.69 -16.00 10.87
C SER A 209 21.40 -16.37 9.57
N ALA A 210 20.72 -17.10 8.68
CA ALA A 210 21.21 -17.45 7.35
C ALA A 210 21.53 -16.23 6.46
N PHE A 211 20.91 -15.08 6.75
CA PHE A 211 21.03 -13.83 5.98
C PHE A 211 21.98 -12.82 6.63
N GLY A 212 22.45 -13.10 7.85
CA GLY A 212 23.17 -12.15 8.69
C GLY A 212 22.25 -11.12 9.34
N LYS A 213 22.84 -10.07 9.90
CA LYS A 213 22.07 -9.00 10.55
C LYS A 213 21.28 -8.21 9.51
N ILE A 214 19.98 -8.10 9.73
CA ILE A 214 19.08 -7.37 8.83
C ILE A 214 19.23 -5.85 8.98
N GLU A 215 19.66 -5.38 10.16
CA GLU A 215 19.98 -3.98 10.46
C GLU A 215 21.35 -3.53 9.92
N ASP A 216 21.83 -4.11 8.81
CA ASP A 216 23.13 -3.78 8.21
C ASP A 216 23.05 -2.69 7.11
N GLY A 217 21.89 -2.05 6.97
CA GLY A 217 21.62 -1.00 5.98
C GLY A 217 21.21 -1.54 4.60
N ARG A 218 20.98 -2.84 4.46
CA ARG A 218 20.37 -3.40 3.24
C ARG A 218 18.98 -2.81 2.98
N PRO A 219 18.53 -2.78 1.72
CA PRO A 219 17.11 -2.55 1.42
C PRO A 219 16.23 -3.53 2.21
N PHE A 220 15.30 -2.99 2.98
CA PHE A 220 14.42 -3.72 3.87
C PHE A 220 13.05 -3.03 3.91
N ARG A 221 11.98 -3.81 4.01
CA ARG A 221 10.61 -3.33 4.12
C ARG A 221 9.74 -4.36 4.83
N ILE A 222 8.72 -3.90 5.56
CA ILE A 222 7.56 -4.72 5.92
C ILE A 222 6.44 -4.37 4.96
N TRP A 223 5.89 -5.34 4.23
CA TRP A 223 4.87 -5.11 3.20
C TRP A 223 4.02 -6.34 2.85
N ASP A 224 2.73 -6.10 2.60
CA ASP A 224 1.75 -7.07 2.06
C ASP A 224 2.06 -7.39 0.59
N THR A 225 2.98 -8.33 0.41
CA THR A 225 3.68 -8.57 -0.86
C THR A 225 2.82 -9.37 -1.83
N ASP A 226 1.94 -10.22 -1.30
CA ASP A 226 1.02 -11.05 -2.08
C ASP A 226 -0.42 -10.52 -2.13
N GLY A 227 -0.74 -9.45 -1.39
CA GLY A 227 -2.05 -8.80 -1.38
C GLY A 227 -3.10 -9.55 -0.56
N ASP A 228 -2.69 -10.53 0.25
CA ASP A 228 -3.60 -11.33 1.07
C ASP A 228 -4.09 -10.59 2.35
N GLY A 229 -3.54 -9.40 2.59
CA GLY A 229 -3.87 -8.53 3.70
C GLY A 229 -3.09 -8.84 4.98
N ARG A 230 -2.11 -9.75 4.93
CA ARG A 230 -1.03 -9.89 5.93
C ARG A 230 0.20 -9.09 5.50
N LEU A 231 1.14 -8.92 6.42
CA LEU A 231 2.39 -8.21 6.21
C LEU A 231 3.56 -9.20 6.21
N GLU A 232 4.44 -9.05 5.22
CA GLU A 232 5.66 -9.85 5.08
C GLU A 232 6.92 -9.01 5.32
N ILE A 233 8.02 -9.69 5.63
CA ILE A 233 9.36 -9.12 5.74
C ILE A 233 10.04 -9.22 4.38
N VAL A 234 10.34 -8.10 3.73
CA VAL A 234 11.00 -8.07 2.41
C VAL A 234 12.37 -7.43 2.53
N PHE A 235 13.42 -8.09 2.04
CA PHE A 235 14.76 -7.49 2.01
C PHE A 235 15.63 -7.98 0.85
N TYR A 236 16.62 -7.17 0.49
CA TYR A 236 17.64 -7.53 -0.48
C TYR A 236 18.84 -8.17 0.22
N GLN A 237 19.28 -9.34 -0.25
CA GLN A 237 20.46 -10.04 0.27
C GLN A 237 21.68 -9.73 -0.60
N PRO A 238 22.65 -8.92 -0.12
CA PRO A 238 23.78 -8.49 -0.95
C PRO A 238 24.72 -9.63 -1.36
N LYS A 239 24.78 -10.70 -0.55
CA LYS A 239 25.70 -11.82 -0.76
C LYS A 239 25.41 -12.61 -2.04
N ASN A 240 24.14 -12.79 -2.39
CA ASN A 240 23.69 -13.52 -3.59
C ASN A 240 22.97 -12.62 -4.60
N GLY A 241 22.67 -11.37 -4.23
CA GLY A 241 21.98 -10.41 -5.09
C GLY A 241 20.50 -10.72 -5.28
N GLU A 242 19.86 -11.35 -4.29
CA GLU A 242 18.48 -11.83 -4.37
C GLU A 242 17.56 -11.12 -3.40
N TRP A 243 16.28 -11.01 -3.75
CA TRP A 243 15.25 -10.55 -2.84
C TRP A 243 14.63 -11.73 -2.10
N TRP A 244 14.32 -11.50 -0.82
CA TRP A 244 13.73 -12.48 0.07
C TRP A 244 12.49 -11.90 0.73
N GLU A 245 11.51 -12.77 0.93
CA GLU A 245 10.28 -12.52 1.66
C GLU A 245 10.20 -13.48 2.86
N GLY A 246 9.80 -12.99 4.02
CA GLY A 246 9.47 -13.77 5.19
C GLY A 246 8.02 -13.55 5.58
N SER A 247 7.18 -14.58 5.43
CA SER A 247 5.79 -14.55 5.88
C SER A 247 5.62 -15.39 7.15
N VAL A 248 4.80 -14.95 8.11
CA VAL A 248 4.48 -15.76 9.29
C VAL A 248 3.34 -16.71 8.94
N ARG A 249 3.65 -17.98 8.68
CA ARG A 249 2.67 -19.03 8.36
C ARG A 249 2.67 -20.09 9.46
N THR A 250 1.48 -20.51 9.87
CA THR A 250 1.30 -21.47 10.99
C THR A 250 2.05 -21.09 12.28
N GLY A 251 2.22 -19.79 12.52
CA GLY A 251 2.96 -19.26 13.68
C GLY A 251 4.48 -19.30 13.57
N ARG A 252 5.04 -19.59 12.39
CA ARG A 252 6.48 -19.56 12.12
C ARG A 252 6.81 -18.73 10.88
N LEU A 253 7.99 -18.12 10.86
CA LEU A 253 8.52 -17.47 9.67
C LEU A 253 8.98 -18.51 8.65
N GLU A 254 8.50 -18.34 7.44
CA GLU A 254 8.92 -19.08 6.26
C GLU A 254 9.60 -18.11 5.30
N TRP A 255 10.84 -18.40 4.92
CA TRP A 255 11.64 -17.56 4.03
C TRP A 255 11.56 -18.08 2.61
N ASN A 256 11.09 -17.23 1.70
CA ASN A 256 10.98 -17.53 0.29
C ASN A 256 11.81 -16.52 -0.51
N ARG A 257 12.49 -17.03 -1.54
CA ARG A 257 13.12 -16.16 -2.53
C ARG A 257 12.01 -15.57 -3.41
N ILE A 258 12.05 -14.26 -3.62
CA ILE A 258 11.12 -13.57 -4.52
C ILE A 258 11.87 -12.98 -5.71
N ALA A 259 11.19 -12.95 -6.85
CA ALA A 259 11.67 -12.26 -8.04
C ALA A 259 11.04 -10.86 -8.06
N VAL A 260 11.88 -9.82 -8.09
CA VAL A 260 11.41 -8.46 -8.31
C VAL A 260 11.53 -8.17 -9.79
N GLU A 261 10.42 -8.20 -10.50
CA GLU A 261 10.37 -7.76 -11.88
C GLU A 261 10.27 -6.23 -11.92
N ARG A 262 11.16 -5.61 -12.68
CA ARG A 262 11.01 -4.19 -13.01
C ARG A 262 9.87 -4.07 -14.00
N VAL A 263 8.69 -3.72 -13.52
CA VAL A 263 7.56 -3.39 -14.37
C VAL A 263 7.75 -1.94 -14.86
N GLY A 264 7.77 -1.75 -16.18
CA GLY A 264 7.95 -0.44 -16.79
C GLY A 264 9.40 0.04 -16.88
N GLU A 265 10.21 -0.51 -17.79
CA GLU A 265 11.33 0.30 -18.30
C GLU A 265 10.75 1.47 -19.11
N PRO A 266 11.20 2.72 -18.89
CA PRO A 266 11.00 3.75 -19.88
C PRO A 266 11.59 3.21 -21.18
N LEU A 267 10.79 3.14 -22.25
CA LEU A 267 11.34 3.01 -23.60
C LEU A 267 12.50 4.02 -23.66
N GLN A 268 13.73 3.52 -23.75
CA GLN A 268 14.87 4.38 -24.03
C GLN A 268 14.49 5.10 -25.33
N ARG A 269 14.07 6.36 -25.23
CA ARG A 269 13.95 7.21 -26.41
C ARG A 269 15.32 7.14 -27.04
N GLU A 270 15.37 6.62 -28.27
CA GLU A 270 16.58 6.66 -29.09
C GLU A 270 17.26 8.02 -28.87
N ASP A 271 18.52 7.98 -28.43
CA ASP A 271 19.36 9.14 -28.14
C ASP A 271 19.03 10.32 -29.06
N SER A 272 18.24 11.27 -28.57
CA SER A 272 17.91 12.51 -29.28
C SER A 272 19.17 13.35 -29.53
N LEU A 273 20.28 13.00 -28.88
CA LEU A 273 21.62 13.52 -29.11
C LEU A 273 22.28 12.99 -30.39
N LYS A 274 21.94 11.77 -30.87
CA LYS A 274 22.40 11.26 -32.18
C LYS A 274 21.61 11.88 -33.34
N ALA A 275 20.30 12.08 -33.18
CA ALA A 275 19.45 12.71 -34.20
C ALA A 275 19.86 14.18 -34.49
N ASN A 276 20.31 14.92 -33.48
CA ASN A 276 20.77 16.31 -33.63
C ASN A 276 22.13 16.44 -34.34
N ARG A 277 23.01 15.43 -34.28
CA ARG A 277 24.26 15.42 -35.06
C ARG A 277 24.03 15.19 -36.55
N LEU A 278 23.02 14.40 -36.91
CA LEU A 278 22.66 14.13 -38.31
C LEU A 278 21.95 15.31 -38.98
N ARG A 279 21.11 16.07 -38.25
CA ARG A 279 20.44 17.26 -38.79
C ARG A 279 21.39 18.43 -39.03
N LYS A 280 22.38 18.67 -38.15
CA LYS A 280 23.36 19.75 -38.36
C LYS A 280 24.29 19.52 -39.57
N ARG A 281 24.51 18.27 -39.99
CA ARG A 281 25.30 17.95 -41.20
C ARG A 281 24.54 18.11 -42.53
N LYS A 282 23.20 18.12 -42.50
CA LYS A 282 22.36 18.31 -43.71
C LYS A 282 22.02 19.77 -44.00
N ALA A 283 22.22 20.68 -43.06
CA ALA A 283 21.92 22.11 -43.22
C ALA A 283 23.14 22.97 -43.61
N SER A 284 24.30 22.34 -43.87
CA SER A 284 25.55 23.03 -44.25
C SER A 284 26.05 22.59 -45.64
N ARG A 285 25.14 22.33 -46.58
CA ARG A 285 25.44 22.16 -48.01
C ARG A 285 24.58 23.11 -48.82
#